data_AF-A0A959G867-F1
#
_entry.id   AF-A0A959G867-F1
#
_cell.length_a   1.000
_cell.length_b   1.000
_cell.length_c   1.000
_cell.angle_alpha   90.00
_cell.angle_beta   90.00
_cell.angle_gamma   90.00
#
_symmetry.space_group_name_H-M   'P 1'
#
loop_
_entity.id
_entity.type
_entity.pdbx_description
1 polymer ?
#
loop_
_entity_poly.entity_id
_entity_poly.type
_entity_poly.pdbx_seq_one_letter_code
_entity_poly.pdbx_strand_id
1 'polypeptide(L)'
;MHKILFALCLLFAATGLKAQKAKQTYMSFCAGCHGANLQGGVASALIKKDWKHGGDRDSLIKTIRDGIPNTTMLSWKAAIPAKDIEAIADFILQAQATEEPKKP
;
A
#
# COMPACT_ATOMS: atom_id res chain seq x y z
N MET A 1 -18.66 -31.82 13.11
CA MET A 1 -17.62 -31.79 12.05
C MET A 1 -17.90 -30.76 10.96
N HIS A 2 -19.15 -30.39 10.65
CA HIS A 2 -19.47 -29.37 9.62
C HIS A 2 -19.30 -27.90 10.04
N LYS A 3 -19.16 -27.59 11.34
CA LYS A 3 -19.00 -26.20 11.82
C LYS A 3 -17.60 -25.61 11.62
N ILE A 4 -16.57 -26.46 11.54
CA ILE A 4 -15.17 -26.02 11.39
C ILE A 4 -14.86 -25.63 9.93
N LEU A 5 -15.56 -26.25 8.96
CA LEU A 5 -15.38 -25.97 7.53
C LEU A 5 -15.95 -24.60 7.10
N PHE A 6 -16.96 -24.09 7.80
CA PHE A 6 -17.56 -22.77 7.51
C PHE A 6 -16.69 -21.61 8.00
N ALA A 7 -15.97 -21.77 9.12
CA ALA A 7 -15.12 -20.73 9.69
C ALA A 7 -13.86 -20.48 8.86
N LEU A 8 -13.32 -21.50 8.18
CA LEU A 8 -12.11 -21.38 7.38
C LEU A 8 -12.33 -20.62 6.05
N CYS A 9 -13.53 -20.71 5.46
CA CYS A 9 -13.87 -20.03 4.21
C CYS A 9 -14.09 -18.52 4.40
N LEU A 10 -14.64 -18.11 5.55
CA LEU A 10 -14.90 -16.70 5.86
C LEU A 10 -13.62 -15.87 6.05
N LEU A 11 -12.54 -16.49 6.51
CA LEU A 11 -11.26 -15.80 6.74
C LEU A 11 -10.54 -15.43 5.43
N PHE A 12 -10.64 -16.26 4.39
CA PHE A 12 -10.04 -15.98 3.08
C PHE A 12 -10.80 -14.91 2.28
N ALA A 13 -12.13 -14.83 2.44
CA ALA A 13 -12.93 -13.83 1.74
C ALA A 13 -12.63 -12.40 2.25
N ALA A 14 -12.42 -12.23 3.55
CA ALA A 14 -12.22 -10.92 4.16
C ALA A 14 -10.88 -10.26 3.80
N THR A 15 -9.81 -11.05 3.61
CA THR A 15 -8.49 -10.54 3.22
C THR A 15 -8.49 -10.04 1.78
N GLY A 16 -9.13 -10.77 0.86
CA GLY A 16 -9.27 -10.36 -0.55
C GLY A 16 -9.98 -9.02 -0.72
N LEU A 17 -11.04 -8.77 0.04
CA LEU A 17 -11.79 -7.51 -0.03
C LEU A 17 -10.96 -6.31 0.45
N LYS A 18 -10.17 -6.47 1.52
CA LYS A 18 -9.27 -5.43 2.03
C LYS A 18 -8.18 -5.08 1.01
N ALA A 19 -7.56 -6.08 0.40
CA ALA A 19 -6.53 -5.87 -0.63
C ALA A 19 -7.09 -5.17 -1.88
N GLN A 20 -8.30 -5.57 -2.32
CA GLN A 20 -8.97 -4.91 -3.45
C GLN A 20 -9.28 -3.44 -3.15
N LYS A 21 -9.80 -3.13 -1.95
CA LYS A 21 -10.09 -1.76 -1.54
C LYS A 21 -8.81 -0.91 -1.47
N ALA A 22 -7.74 -1.44 -0.87
CA ALA A 22 -6.45 -0.75 -0.79
C ALA A 22 -5.91 -0.41 -2.19
N LYS A 23 -5.98 -1.36 -3.12
CA LYS A 23 -5.62 -1.15 -4.53
C LYS A 23 -6.46 -0.04 -5.16
N GLN A 24 -7.78 -0.03 -4.95
CA GLN A 24 -8.65 1.04 -5.48
C GLN A 24 -8.28 2.42 -4.92
N THR A 25 -8.05 2.53 -3.61
CA THR A 25 -7.62 3.78 -2.98
C THR A 25 -6.24 4.22 -3.52
N TYR A 26 -5.30 3.29 -3.67
CA TYR A 26 -4.01 3.58 -4.32
C TYR A 26 -4.20 4.13 -5.74
N MET A 27 -5.08 3.53 -6.54
CA MET A 27 -5.36 3.99 -7.90
C MET A 27 -5.95 5.40 -7.93
N SER A 28 -6.81 5.75 -6.99
CA SER A 28 -7.44 7.07 -6.93
C SER A 28 -6.52 8.19 -6.45
N PHE A 29 -5.63 7.89 -5.49
CA PHE A 29 -4.88 8.94 -4.78
C PHE A 29 -3.37 8.94 -5.08
N CYS A 30 -2.80 7.81 -5.50
CA CYS A 30 -1.34 7.62 -5.55
C CYS A 30 -0.83 7.33 -6.96
N ALA A 31 -1.58 6.55 -7.74
CA ALA A 31 -1.12 6.05 -9.04
C ALA A 31 -0.82 7.15 -10.07
N GLY A 32 -1.43 8.33 -9.94
CA GLY A 32 -1.13 9.47 -10.81
C GLY A 32 0.33 9.93 -10.74
N CYS A 33 0.98 9.77 -9.58
CA CYS A 33 2.39 10.15 -9.40
C CYS A 33 3.32 8.94 -9.36
N HIS A 34 2.90 7.86 -8.69
CA HIS A 34 3.72 6.66 -8.45
C HIS A 34 3.49 5.52 -9.46
N GLY A 35 2.61 5.73 -10.44
CA GLY A 35 2.28 4.74 -11.47
C GLY A 35 1.31 3.67 -10.98
N ALA A 36 0.50 3.13 -11.89
CA ALA A 36 -0.50 2.11 -11.58
C ALA A 36 0.09 0.79 -11.02
N ASN A 37 1.35 0.50 -11.35
CA ASN A 37 2.09 -0.68 -10.94
C ASN A 37 3.25 -0.33 -9.98
N LEU A 38 3.17 0.81 -9.28
CA LEU A 38 4.19 1.27 -8.33
C LEU A 38 5.58 1.52 -8.95
N GLN A 39 5.64 1.57 -10.29
CA GLN A 39 6.87 1.68 -11.06
C GLN A 39 7.48 3.09 -11.06
N GLY A 40 6.76 4.07 -10.51
CA GLY A 40 7.16 5.48 -10.53
C GLY A 40 6.70 6.20 -11.79
N GLY A 41 7.08 7.47 -11.86
CA GLY A 41 6.74 8.38 -12.95
C GLY A 41 7.13 9.79 -12.55
N VAL A 42 6.14 10.61 -12.20
CA VAL A 42 6.37 11.94 -11.61
C VAL A 42 7.05 11.83 -10.24
N ALA A 43 6.66 10.83 -9.46
CA ALA A 43 7.29 10.51 -8.19
C ALA A 43 8.10 9.20 -8.29
N SER A 44 8.92 8.94 -7.27
CA SER A 44 9.77 7.74 -7.22
C SER A 44 8.96 6.46 -7.30
N ALA A 45 9.59 5.41 -7.83
CA ALA A 45 9.03 4.07 -7.77
C ALA A 45 8.87 3.63 -6.31
N LEU A 46 7.79 2.92 -6.00
CA LEU A 46 7.52 2.37 -4.66
C LEU A 46 7.82 0.86 -4.60
N ILE A 47 8.07 0.24 -5.75
CA ILE A 47 8.41 -1.18 -5.89
C ILE A 47 9.85 -1.50 -5.45
N LYS A 48 10.74 -0.49 -5.47
CA LYS A 48 12.14 -0.64 -5.05
C LYS A 48 12.30 -0.23 -3.58
N LYS A 49 13.32 -0.78 -2.93
CA LYS A 49 13.60 -0.56 -1.49
C LYS A 49 14.55 0.62 -1.22
N ASP A 50 14.72 1.55 -2.16
CA ASP A 50 15.58 2.74 -2.01
C ASP A 50 14.86 3.91 -1.32
N TRP A 51 14.37 3.67 -0.11
CA TRP A 51 13.56 4.63 0.64
C TRP A 51 14.41 5.68 1.36
N LYS A 52 14.12 6.97 1.10
CA LYS A 52 14.76 8.12 1.78
C LYS A 52 14.11 8.50 3.11
N HIS A 53 12.86 8.10 3.33
CA HIS A 53 12.04 8.49 4.48
C HIS A 53 11.58 7.28 5.33
N GLY A 54 12.34 6.18 5.26
CA GLY A 54 11.98 4.89 5.87
C GLY A 54 11.07 4.07 4.96
N GLY A 55 11.34 2.77 4.86
CA GLY A 55 10.62 1.82 4.01
C GLY A 55 9.80 0.78 4.79
N ASP A 56 9.78 0.87 6.11
CA ASP A 56 8.93 0.03 6.96
C ASP A 56 7.48 0.53 6.99
N ARG A 57 6.58 -0.30 7.51
CA ARG A 57 5.14 -0.04 7.54
C ARG A 57 4.80 1.29 8.22
N ASP A 58 5.41 1.59 9.36
CA ASP A 58 5.08 2.77 10.14
C ASP A 58 5.58 4.05 9.47
N SER A 59 6.77 3.99 8.86
CA SER A 59 7.31 5.06 8.02
C SER A 59 6.43 5.35 6.81
N LEU A 60 5.91 4.31 6.14
CA LEU A 60 4.95 4.46 5.04
C LEU A 60 3.65 5.10 5.51
N ILE A 61 3.07 4.62 6.61
CA ILE A 61 1.83 5.19 7.18
C ILE A 61 2.03 6.66 7.51
N LYS A 62 3.13 7.00 8.20
CA LYS A 62 3.46 8.38 8.56
C LYS A 62 3.61 9.25 7.31
N THR A 63 4.32 8.77 6.30
CA THR A 63 4.56 9.50 5.05
C THR A 63 3.25 9.74 4.29
N ILE A 64 2.38 8.74 4.17
CA ILE A 64 1.09 8.89 3.49
C ILE A 64 0.18 9.83 4.28
N ARG A 65 0.14 9.69 5.61
CA ARG A 65 -0.70 10.50 6.49
C ARG A 65 -0.29 11.97 6.49
N ASP A 66 0.98 12.24 6.71
CA ASP A 66 1.50 13.58 7.02
C ASP A 66 2.13 14.27 5.80
N GLY A 67 2.35 13.54 4.71
CA GLY A 67 3.10 14.02 3.56
C GLY A 67 4.59 14.20 3.87
N ILE A 68 5.32 14.79 2.91
CA ILE A 68 6.72 15.15 3.08
C ILE A 68 6.84 16.67 2.87
N PRO A 69 7.21 17.44 3.92
CA PRO A 69 7.37 18.89 3.81
C PRO A 69 8.33 19.28 2.68
N ASN A 70 8.01 20.38 1.99
CA ASN A 70 8.79 20.91 0.86
C ASN A 70 8.89 19.96 -0.35
N THR A 71 7.93 19.06 -0.52
CA THR A 71 7.81 18.20 -1.71
C THR A 71 6.39 18.21 -2.26
N THR A 72 6.17 17.57 -3.40
CA THR A 72 4.84 17.35 -3.98
C THR A 72 4.06 16.21 -3.31
N MET A 73 4.66 15.48 -2.35
CA MET A 73 3.98 14.43 -1.59
C MET A 73 3.12 15.07 -0.48
N LEU A 74 1.83 15.22 -0.78
CA LEU A 74 0.85 15.88 0.08
C LEU A 74 0.49 15.00 1.29
N SER A 75 -0.05 15.66 2.32
CA SER A 75 -0.71 14.98 3.45
C SER A 75 -2.08 14.44 3.03
N TRP A 76 -2.33 13.16 3.23
CA TRP A 76 -3.63 12.54 2.92
C TRP A 76 -4.56 12.35 4.11
N LYS A 77 -4.15 12.70 5.34
CA LYS A 77 -4.94 12.48 6.56
C LYS A 77 -6.37 13.06 6.55
N ALA A 78 -6.61 14.10 5.77
CA ALA A 78 -7.94 14.73 5.66
C ALA A 78 -8.84 14.07 4.61
N ALA A 79 -8.26 13.37 3.63
CA ALA A 79 -8.98 12.78 2.50
C ALA A 79 -9.15 11.25 2.63
N ILE A 80 -8.21 10.58 3.30
CA ILE A 80 -8.17 9.13 3.42
C ILE A 80 -8.30 8.73 4.90
N PRO A 81 -9.27 7.89 5.29
CA PRO A 81 -9.39 7.37 6.65
C PRO A 81 -8.11 6.63 7.08
N ALA A 82 -7.73 6.73 8.36
CA ALA A 82 -6.50 6.12 8.89
C ALA A 82 -6.36 4.62 8.54
N LYS A 83 -7.45 3.85 8.67
CA LYS A 83 -7.48 2.42 8.31
C LYS A 83 -7.17 2.14 6.84
N ASP A 84 -7.54 3.07 5.95
CA ASP A 84 -7.31 2.92 4.51
C ASP A 84 -5.88 3.35 4.16
N ILE A 85 -5.30 4.31 4.90
CA ILE A 85 -3.86 4.64 4.84
C ILE A 85 -3.00 3.44 5.24
N GLU A 86 -3.36 2.77 6.35
CA GLU A 86 -2.70 1.53 6.78
C GLU A 86 -2.77 0.44 5.71
N ALA A 87 -3.96 0.26 5.12
CA ALA A 87 -4.16 -0.73 4.07
C ALA A 87 -3.35 -0.41 2.79
N ILE A 88 -3.14 0.87 2.45
CA ILE A 88 -2.24 1.27 1.36
C ILE A 88 -0.78 0.93 1.68
N ALA A 89 -0.32 1.20 2.91
CA ALA A 89 1.04 0.84 3.32
C ALA A 89 1.26 -0.68 3.21
N ASP A 90 0.29 -1.47 3.68
CA ASP A 90 0.31 -2.94 3.53
C ASP A 90 0.32 -3.38 2.07
N PHE A 91 -0.45 -2.72 1.21
CA PHE A 91 -0.46 -2.98 -0.23
C PHE A 91 0.89 -2.72 -0.89
N ILE A 92 1.57 -1.62 -0.55
CA ILE A 92 2.91 -1.30 -1.07
C ILE A 92 3.93 -2.36 -0.61
N LEU A 93 3.91 -2.74 0.66
CA LEU A 93 4.82 -3.76 1.20
C LEU A 93 4.59 -5.14 0.56
N GLN A 94 3.33 -5.52 0.33
CA GLN A 94 2.99 -6.75 -0.38
C GLN A 94 3.53 -6.74 -1.81
N ALA A 95 3.37 -5.64 -2.54
CA ALA A 95 3.89 -5.50 -3.90
C ALA A 95 5.43 -5.59 -3.94
N GLN A 96 6.13 -5.06 -2.93
CA GLN A 96 7.59 -5.20 -2.82
C GLN A 96 8.04 -6.64 -2.53
N ALA A 97 7.24 -7.40 -1.77
CA ALA A 97 7.53 -8.80 -1.47
C ALA A 97 7.34 -9.71 -2.69
N THR A 98 6.41 -9.37 -3.59
CA THR A 98 6.19 -10.11 -4.84
C THR A 98 7.25 -9.86 -5.91
N GLU A 99 8.10 -8.85 -5.71
CA GLU A 99 9.11 -8.37 -6.68
C GLU A 99 10.54 -8.66 -6.20
N GLU A 100 10.71 -9.65 -5.30
CA GLU A 100 12.03 -10.17 -4.90
C GLU A 100 12.92 -10.49 -6.12
N PRO A 101 14.25 -10.23 -6.01
CA PRO A 101 15.13 -10.15 -7.16
C PRO A 101 15.20 -11.50 -7.89
N LYS A 102 15.02 -11.47 -9.22
CA LYS A 102 15.45 -12.57 -10.10
C LYS A 102 16.95 -12.78 -9.84
N LYS A 103 17.31 -13.91 -9.22
CA LYS A 103 18.70 -14.40 -9.10
C LYS A 103 19.34 -14.39 -10.50
N PRO A 104 20.62 -13.96 -10.64
CA PRO A 104 21.25 -13.67 -11.93
C PRO A 104 21.10 -14.78 -12.98
#